data_AF-A0A6H1WZ23-F1
#
_entry.id   AF-A0A6H1WZ23-F1
#
_cell.length_a   1.000
_cell.length_b   1.000
_cell.length_c   1.000
_cell.angle_alpha   90.00
_cell.angle_beta   90.00
_cell.angle_gamma   90.00
#
_symmetry.space_group_name_H-M   'P 1'
#
loop_
_entity.id
_entity.type
_entity.pdbx_description
1 polymer ?
#
loop_
_entity_poly.entity_id
_entity_poly.type
_entity_poly.pdbx_seq_one_letter_code
_entity_poly.pdbx_strand_id
1 'polypeptide(L)'
;MLGLALEGGGAKGAFHIGAVKALLEYGYEFDGIVGTSIGAFNGALISQGDFEKAYDIWLNIEPSTLFDIENEYMSQVIHGEITKDTIKYLSIKTKDIIENKGIDTSRMRKVLYNNIDEFKIRDSNVDFGMVTVELPDFNPIEIYKEDIPIGKLNDYIMASANFPGFKLYPIDGKYYIDGGIHDNCPVNLLIRKGYKDIIAIRTSHSEKFSKLESKDVNITNIIASEDLGKAILFDNDIIRRNITLGYFDTLKVIRNLKGRKYYIKPFEERFFFDILYNIPEDIVFQIGETLKVPPMDSKRMIFEKIMPIIANLLKLPNTATYDEIFLGMLEFVAEKKSVEKFKIYTINEFIEAIENNNPIENIEERKKRHLRNLKKLVKDLLGSHMLDEVAYVILDTLPIKK
;
A
#
# COMPACT_ATOMS: atom_id res chain seq x y z
N MET A 1 -2.72 10.48 -23.91
CA MET A 1 -1.68 10.86 -22.95
C MET A 1 -2.06 10.29 -21.60
N LEU A 2 -1.29 9.35 -21.09
CA LEU A 2 -1.45 8.78 -19.76
C LEU A 2 -0.37 9.34 -18.83
N GLY A 3 -0.80 9.90 -17.71
CA GLY A 3 0.09 10.44 -16.69
C GLY A 3 0.30 9.47 -15.53
N LEU A 4 1.50 9.48 -14.94
CA LEU A 4 1.85 8.73 -13.73
C LEU A 4 2.28 9.70 -12.63
N ALA A 5 1.56 9.71 -11.51
CA ALA A 5 1.93 10.46 -10.32
C ALA A 5 2.45 9.50 -9.23
N LEU A 6 3.66 9.77 -8.73
CA LEU A 6 4.34 8.97 -7.71
C LEU A 6 4.42 9.74 -6.40
N GLU A 7 3.73 9.25 -5.37
CA GLU A 7 3.71 9.90 -4.05
C GLU A 7 5.07 9.82 -3.34
N GLY A 8 5.42 10.79 -2.49
CA GLY A 8 6.59 10.67 -1.61
C GLY A 8 6.43 9.58 -0.55
N GLY A 9 7.51 9.25 0.18
CA GLY A 9 7.42 8.21 1.21
C GLY A 9 8.70 7.42 1.54
N GLY A 10 9.87 7.85 1.05
CA GLY A 10 11.15 7.19 1.32
C GLY A 10 11.16 5.72 0.88
N ALA A 11 11.57 4.80 1.76
CA ALA A 11 11.63 3.36 1.48
C ALA A 11 10.31 2.74 0.98
N LYS A 12 9.17 3.39 1.25
CA LYS A 12 7.86 2.98 0.72
C LYS A 12 7.80 3.03 -0.82
N GLY A 13 8.70 3.77 -1.46
CA GLY A 13 8.84 3.83 -2.92
C GLY A 13 9.08 2.48 -3.61
N ALA A 14 9.50 1.45 -2.87
CA ALA A 14 9.52 0.06 -3.33
C ALA A 14 8.17 -0.39 -3.91
N PHE A 15 7.06 0.08 -3.33
CA PHE A 15 5.70 -0.17 -3.83
C PHE A 15 5.50 0.38 -5.25
N HIS A 16 6.07 1.55 -5.58
CA HIS A 16 6.00 2.11 -6.94
C HIS A 16 6.60 1.17 -7.96
N ILE A 17 7.75 0.57 -7.64
CA ILE A 17 8.46 -0.30 -8.56
C ILE A 17 7.64 -1.54 -8.88
N GLY A 18 7.04 -2.16 -7.87
CA GLY A 18 6.09 -3.26 -8.06
C GLY A 18 4.90 -2.87 -8.94
N ALA A 19 4.31 -1.72 -8.65
CA ALA A 19 3.15 -1.24 -9.36
C ALA A 19 3.44 -0.89 -10.81
N VAL A 20 4.53 -0.17 -11.08
CA VAL A 20 4.98 0.16 -12.43
C VAL A 20 5.34 -1.11 -13.21
N LYS A 21 5.98 -2.11 -12.58
CA LYS A 21 6.22 -3.41 -13.21
C LYS A 21 4.93 -4.05 -13.73
N ALA A 22 3.89 -4.10 -12.90
CA ALA A 22 2.60 -4.64 -13.29
C ALA A 22 1.94 -3.83 -14.42
N LEU A 23 2.04 -2.49 -14.40
CA LEU A 23 1.52 -1.63 -15.46
C LEU A 23 2.25 -1.90 -16.78
N LEU A 24 3.59 -1.91 -16.79
CA LEU A 24 4.40 -2.14 -17.98
C LEU A 24 4.15 -3.54 -18.58
N GLU A 25 4.08 -4.59 -17.75
CA GLU A 25 3.79 -5.96 -18.21
C GLU A 25 2.40 -6.09 -18.86
N TYR A 26 1.45 -5.21 -18.51
CA TYR A 26 0.10 -5.16 -19.08
C TYR A 26 -0.04 -4.10 -20.18
N GLY A 27 1.08 -3.59 -20.70
CA GLY A 27 1.12 -2.72 -21.89
C GLY A 27 0.77 -1.26 -21.63
N TYR A 28 0.83 -0.79 -20.38
CA TYR A 28 0.71 0.63 -20.09
C TYR A 28 2.01 1.35 -20.44
N GLU A 29 1.89 2.48 -21.12
CA GLU A 29 2.98 3.42 -21.41
C GLU A 29 2.61 4.79 -20.84
N PHE A 30 3.59 5.53 -20.32
CA PHE A 30 3.36 6.83 -19.68
C PHE A 30 3.94 7.94 -20.53
N ASP A 31 3.10 8.90 -20.91
CA ASP A 31 3.54 10.08 -21.65
C ASP A 31 4.07 11.16 -20.69
N GLY A 32 3.70 11.11 -19.41
CA GLY A 32 4.17 12.04 -18.39
C GLY A 32 4.29 11.40 -17.02
N ILE A 33 5.34 11.75 -16.30
CA ILE A 33 5.65 11.22 -14.97
C ILE A 33 5.96 12.39 -14.04
N VAL A 34 5.30 12.43 -12.89
CA VAL A 34 5.56 13.42 -11.85
C VAL A 34 5.74 12.74 -10.51
N GLY A 35 6.56 13.31 -9.64
CA GLY A 35 6.69 12.74 -8.30
C GLY A 35 7.33 13.68 -7.30
N THR A 36 7.17 13.32 -6.03
CA THR A 36 7.73 14.05 -4.90
C THR A 36 8.64 13.13 -4.11
N SER A 37 9.79 13.62 -3.64
CA SER A 37 10.74 12.83 -2.83
C SER A 37 11.19 11.57 -3.55
N ILE A 38 11.04 10.39 -2.94
CA ILE A 38 11.30 9.11 -3.59
C ILE A 38 10.48 8.92 -4.88
N GLY A 39 9.31 9.53 -4.98
CA GLY A 39 8.51 9.54 -6.21
C GLY A 39 9.21 10.28 -7.34
N ALA A 40 9.91 11.40 -7.05
CA ALA A 40 10.72 12.11 -8.04
C ALA A 40 11.92 11.26 -8.50
N PHE A 41 12.59 10.59 -7.56
CA PHE A 41 13.71 9.69 -7.85
C PHE A 41 13.28 8.50 -8.73
N ASN A 42 12.23 7.78 -8.34
CA ASN A 42 11.70 6.67 -9.13
C ASN A 42 11.14 7.16 -10.47
N GLY A 43 10.49 8.32 -10.49
CA GLY A 43 9.96 8.92 -11.70
C GLY A 43 11.05 9.24 -12.72
N ALA A 44 12.19 9.77 -12.25
CA ALA A 44 13.36 10.00 -13.09
C ALA A 44 13.91 8.70 -13.69
N LEU A 45 14.09 7.64 -12.86
CA LEU A 45 14.55 6.33 -13.32
C LEU A 45 13.62 5.69 -14.36
N ILE A 46 12.31 5.88 -14.22
CA ILE A 46 11.33 5.38 -15.20
C ILE A 46 11.36 6.23 -16.47
N SER A 47 11.44 7.56 -16.35
CA SER A 47 11.41 8.49 -17.48
C SER A 47 12.60 8.37 -18.45
N GLN A 48 13.75 7.87 -17.98
CA GLN A 48 14.91 7.57 -18.83
C GLN A 48 14.78 6.26 -19.64
N GLY A 49 13.68 5.51 -19.49
CA GLY A 49 13.38 4.32 -20.27
C GLY A 49 14.11 3.05 -19.86
N ASP A 50 14.66 3.00 -18.64
CA ASP A 50 15.42 1.85 -18.12
C ASP A 50 14.80 1.32 -16.83
N PHE A 51 13.62 0.72 -16.96
CA PHE A 51 12.86 0.21 -15.81
C PHE A 51 13.57 -0.97 -15.12
N GLU A 52 14.25 -1.84 -15.87
CA GLU A 52 14.99 -2.97 -15.30
C GLU A 52 16.08 -2.48 -14.34
N LYS A 53 16.82 -1.43 -14.72
CA LYS A 53 17.77 -0.79 -13.80
C LYS A 53 17.09 -0.25 -12.54
N ALA A 54 15.92 0.38 -12.67
CA ALA A 54 15.16 0.86 -11.53
C ALA A 54 14.75 -0.29 -10.59
N TYR A 55 14.30 -1.41 -11.17
CA TYR A 55 13.91 -2.61 -10.45
C TYR A 55 15.10 -3.25 -9.71
N ASP A 56 16.23 -3.39 -10.38
CA ASP A 56 17.47 -3.97 -9.83
C ASP A 56 18.05 -3.13 -8.69
N ILE A 57 18.02 -1.79 -8.79
CA ILE A 57 18.44 -0.90 -7.70
C ILE A 57 17.65 -1.24 -6.44
N TRP A 58 16.33 -1.28 -6.53
CA TRP A 58 15.49 -1.53 -5.35
C TRP A 58 15.62 -2.95 -4.80
N LEU A 59 15.85 -3.97 -5.62
CA LEU A 59 16.05 -5.34 -5.12
C LEU A 59 17.34 -5.54 -4.32
N ASN A 60 18.33 -4.68 -4.54
CA ASN A 60 19.69 -4.83 -4.01
C ASN A 60 20.12 -3.66 -3.12
N ILE A 61 19.22 -2.73 -2.80
CA ILE A 61 19.56 -1.54 -2.01
C ILE A 61 19.69 -1.91 -0.53
N GLU A 62 20.85 -1.62 0.05
CA GLU A 62 21.10 -1.81 1.48
C GLU A 62 21.13 -0.48 2.23
N PRO A 63 20.77 -0.43 3.53
CA PRO A 63 20.88 0.78 4.35
C PRO A 63 22.29 1.39 4.32
N SER A 64 23.33 0.55 4.32
CA SER A 64 24.75 0.94 4.22
C SER A 64 25.07 1.71 2.93
N THR A 65 24.32 1.45 1.85
CA THR A 65 24.48 2.10 0.54
C THR A 65 23.91 3.53 0.56
N LEU A 66 22.98 3.83 1.47
CA LEU A 66 22.32 5.13 1.58
C LEU A 66 22.82 5.95 2.77
N PHE A 67 23.14 5.29 3.89
CA PHE A 67 23.47 5.94 5.15
C PHE A 67 24.81 5.45 5.68
N ASP A 68 25.47 6.30 6.46
CA ASP A 68 26.64 5.91 7.22
C ASP A 68 26.24 5.21 8.52
N ILE A 69 26.09 3.89 8.45
CA ILE A 69 25.62 3.03 9.55
C ILE A 69 26.62 2.89 10.70
N GLU A 70 27.86 3.36 10.54
CA GLU A 70 28.84 3.44 11.63
C GLU A 70 28.45 4.46 12.71
N ASN A 71 27.49 5.34 12.42
CA ASN A 71 26.91 6.26 13.39
C ASN A 71 25.86 5.54 14.25
N GLU A 72 26.15 5.34 15.54
CA GLU A 72 25.30 4.62 16.50
C GLU A 72 23.85 5.16 16.55
N TYR A 73 23.65 6.48 16.48
CA TYR A 73 22.32 7.09 16.49
C TYR A 73 21.55 6.83 15.19
N MET A 74 22.24 6.79 14.04
CA MET A 74 21.61 6.45 12.76
C MET A 74 21.25 4.98 12.70
N SER A 75 22.06 4.10 13.28
CA SER A 75 21.71 2.70 13.45
C SER A 75 20.39 2.57 14.23
N GLN A 76 20.24 3.25 15.37
CA GLN A 76 19.00 3.22 16.15
C GLN A 76 17.77 3.74 15.38
N VAL A 77 17.91 4.85 14.63
CA VAL A 77 16.82 5.42 13.82
C VAL A 77 16.39 4.45 12.71
N ILE A 78 17.35 3.86 12.00
CA ILE A 78 17.09 2.89 10.92
C ILE A 78 16.38 1.67 11.49
N HIS A 79 16.84 1.12 12.62
CA HIS A 79 16.19 -0.02 13.27
C HIS A 79 14.88 0.36 14.00
N GLY A 80 14.48 1.62 13.95
CA GLY A 80 13.21 2.09 14.50
C GLY A 80 13.18 2.22 16.02
N GLU A 81 14.34 2.22 16.66
CA GLU A 81 14.53 2.48 18.09
C GLU A 81 14.45 3.98 18.35
N ILE A 82 13.42 4.41 19.09
CA ILE A 82 13.25 5.81 19.47
C ILE A 82 13.56 5.92 20.96
N THR A 83 14.82 6.20 21.29
CA THR A 83 15.24 6.45 22.67
C THR A 83 15.14 7.96 22.99
N LYS A 84 15.16 8.31 24.28
CA LYS A 84 15.27 9.72 24.71
C LYS A 84 16.52 10.39 24.13
N ASP A 85 17.60 9.64 23.96
CA ASP A 85 18.85 10.14 23.38
C ASP A 85 18.76 10.29 21.85
N THR A 86 18.03 9.41 21.15
CA THR A 86 17.71 9.57 19.71
C THR A 86 16.84 10.80 19.46
N ILE A 87 15.81 11.04 20.30
CA ILE A 87 14.97 12.26 20.22
C ILE A 87 15.80 13.51 20.54
N LYS A 88 16.69 13.43 21.54
CA LYS A 88 17.59 14.53 21.91
C LYS A 88 18.61 14.81 20.79
N TYR A 89 19.15 13.79 20.14
CA TYR A 89 20.01 13.92 18.96
C TYR A 89 19.29 14.62 17.81
N LEU A 90 18.08 14.18 17.45
CA LEU A 90 17.27 14.78 16.39
C LEU A 90 16.83 16.22 16.71
N SER A 91 16.55 16.53 17.97
CA SER A 91 16.14 17.88 18.43
C SER A 91 17.29 18.87 18.62
N ILE A 92 18.48 18.41 19.02
CA ILE A 92 19.73 19.20 18.97
C ILE A 92 20.07 19.49 17.51
N LYS A 93 19.93 18.50 16.63
CA LYS A 93 20.12 18.67 15.19
C LYS A 93 19.13 19.66 14.59
N THR A 94 17.95 19.92 15.17
CA THR A 94 17.05 20.98 14.68
C THR A 94 17.67 22.38 14.75
N LYS A 95 18.55 22.64 15.73
CA LYS A 95 19.38 23.86 15.79
C LYS A 95 20.56 23.79 14.80
N ASP A 96 21.19 22.62 14.66
CA ASP A 96 22.29 22.42 13.70
C ASP A 96 21.84 22.32 12.22
N ILE A 97 20.55 22.15 11.94
CA ILE A 97 19.96 22.23 10.58
C ILE A 97 20.15 23.66 10.03
N ILE A 98 20.08 24.67 10.90
CA ILE A 98 20.42 26.07 10.56
C ILE A 98 21.93 26.21 10.26
N GLU A 99 22.78 25.38 10.89
CA GLU A 99 24.23 25.30 10.66
C GLU A 99 24.64 24.23 9.63
N ASN A 100 23.68 23.57 8.96
CA ASN A 100 23.88 22.53 7.95
C ASN A 100 24.68 21.27 8.41
N LYS A 101 24.54 20.84 9.66
CA LYS A 101 25.13 19.56 10.17
C LYS A 101 24.11 18.41 10.22
N GLY A 102 23.19 18.30 9.27
CA GLY A 102 22.19 17.22 9.21
C GLY A 102 22.77 15.80 9.05
N ILE A 103 21.93 14.80 8.81
CA ILE A 103 22.36 13.45 8.42
C ILE A 103 23.08 13.56 7.07
N ASP A 104 24.27 12.96 6.95
CA ASP A 104 25.04 13.02 5.71
C ASP A 104 24.29 12.30 4.58
N THR A 105 24.10 13.02 3.48
CA THR A 105 23.39 12.53 2.29
C THR A 105 24.33 12.21 1.14
N SER A 106 25.65 12.25 1.37
CA SER A 106 26.66 12.00 0.33
C SER A 106 26.49 10.64 -0.36
N ARG A 107 26.15 9.59 0.39
CA ARG A 107 25.90 8.24 -0.15
C ARG A 107 24.63 8.18 -1.00
N MET A 108 23.52 8.74 -0.51
CA MET A 108 22.28 8.89 -1.30
C MET A 108 22.51 9.68 -2.60
N ARG A 109 23.25 10.79 -2.53
CA ARG A 109 23.65 11.56 -3.73
C ARG A 109 24.46 10.71 -4.70
N LYS A 110 25.43 9.92 -4.24
CA LYS A 110 26.18 9.01 -5.12
C LYS A 110 25.27 8.01 -5.81
N VAL A 111 24.34 7.39 -5.09
CA VAL A 111 23.35 6.47 -5.67
C VAL A 111 22.54 7.19 -6.74
N LEU A 112 22.05 8.40 -6.45
CA LEU A 112 21.26 9.17 -7.40
C LEU A 112 22.06 9.50 -8.67
N TYR A 113 23.24 10.09 -8.52
CA TYR A 113 24.07 10.53 -9.65
C TYR A 113 24.61 9.37 -10.50
N ASN A 114 24.86 8.21 -9.91
CA ASN A 114 25.32 7.04 -10.66
C ASN A 114 24.18 6.38 -11.46
N ASN A 115 22.93 6.60 -11.06
CA ASN A 115 21.79 5.89 -11.63
C ASN A 115 20.96 6.73 -12.60
N ILE A 116 20.92 8.05 -12.39
CA ILE A 116 20.15 9.01 -13.18
C ILE A 116 21.03 9.67 -14.25
N ASP A 117 20.62 9.51 -15.50
CA ASP A 117 21.22 10.17 -16.65
C ASP A 117 20.32 11.33 -17.12
N GLU A 118 20.77 12.55 -16.84
CA GLU A 118 20.02 13.76 -17.19
C GLU A 118 19.75 13.88 -18.69
N PHE A 119 20.70 13.49 -19.55
CA PHE A 119 20.53 13.64 -20.99
C PHE A 119 19.50 12.67 -21.52
N LYS A 120 19.44 11.43 -21.00
CA LYS A 120 18.37 10.48 -21.35
C LYS A 120 16.98 10.98 -20.95
N ILE A 121 16.85 11.58 -19.76
CA ILE A 121 15.56 12.13 -19.31
C ILE A 121 15.13 13.30 -20.20
N ARG A 122 16.08 14.15 -20.61
CA ARG A 122 15.79 15.29 -21.48
C ARG A 122 15.47 14.88 -22.92
N ASP A 123 16.13 13.86 -23.45
CA ASP A 123 15.90 13.32 -24.80
C ASP A 123 14.59 12.51 -24.88
N SER A 124 14.16 11.93 -23.76
CA SER A 124 12.89 11.20 -23.66
C SER A 124 11.69 12.11 -23.98
N ASN A 125 10.71 11.57 -24.70
CA ASN A 125 9.43 12.25 -24.97
C ASN A 125 8.51 12.31 -23.74
N VAL A 126 8.88 11.64 -22.65
CA VAL A 126 8.10 11.62 -21.41
C VAL A 126 8.22 12.97 -20.71
N ASP A 127 7.10 13.66 -20.48
CA ASP A 127 7.06 14.83 -19.58
C ASP A 127 7.56 14.39 -18.19
N PHE A 128 8.44 15.17 -17.57
CA PHE A 128 8.92 14.87 -16.22
C PHE A 128 8.84 16.10 -15.34
N GLY A 129 8.29 15.95 -14.13
CA GLY A 129 8.20 17.03 -13.16
C GLY A 129 8.28 16.56 -11.71
N MET A 130 8.54 17.50 -10.83
CA MET A 130 8.68 17.22 -9.40
C MET A 130 8.31 18.41 -8.53
N VAL A 131 8.19 18.16 -7.23
CA VAL A 131 7.94 19.20 -6.23
C VAL A 131 9.08 19.25 -5.22
N THR A 132 9.53 20.46 -4.89
CA THR A 132 10.42 20.76 -3.76
C THR A 132 9.97 22.07 -3.11
N VAL A 133 10.56 22.44 -1.98
CA VAL A 133 10.24 23.69 -1.29
C VAL A 133 11.52 24.47 -1.03
N GLU A 134 11.60 25.70 -1.52
CA GLU A 134 12.71 26.63 -1.33
C GLU A 134 12.67 27.27 0.06
N LEU A 135 13.84 27.33 0.72
CA LEU A 135 14.06 27.98 2.02
C LEU A 135 14.73 29.35 1.85
N PRO A 136 14.53 30.28 2.80
CA PRO A 136 13.84 30.12 4.10
C PRO A 136 12.33 30.36 4.07
N ASP A 137 11.79 30.91 2.99
CA ASP A 137 10.39 31.38 2.93
C ASP A 137 9.36 30.26 2.74
N PHE A 138 9.81 29.01 2.61
CA PHE A 138 8.98 27.84 2.32
C PHE A 138 8.17 27.98 1.03
N ASN A 139 8.79 28.59 0.00
CA ASN A 139 8.16 28.77 -1.30
C ASN A 139 8.07 27.42 -2.03
N PRO A 140 6.88 26.90 -2.37
CA PRO A 140 6.75 25.68 -3.14
C PRO A 140 7.28 25.88 -4.56
N ILE A 141 8.08 24.93 -5.03
CA ILE A 141 8.64 24.89 -6.38
C ILE A 141 8.14 23.62 -7.05
N GLU A 142 7.17 23.81 -7.93
CA GLU A 142 6.64 22.80 -8.85
C GLU A 142 7.35 23.01 -10.20
N ILE A 143 8.19 22.06 -10.61
CA ILE A 143 9.13 22.28 -11.72
C ILE A 143 9.18 21.10 -12.68
N TYR A 144 9.28 21.39 -13.99
CA TYR A 144 9.43 20.39 -15.03
C TYR A 144 10.88 20.29 -15.51
N LYS A 145 11.24 19.20 -16.18
CA LYS A 145 12.61 18.95 -16.66
C LYS A 145 13.15 20.07 -17.55
N GLU A 146 12.30 20.68 -18.38
CA GLU A 146 12.66 21.77 -19.29
C GLU A 146 12.98 23.10 -18.58
N ASP A 147 12.43 23.31 -17.38
CA ASP A 147 12.65 24.52 -16.59
C ASP A 147 13.94 24.43 -15.75
N ILE A 148 14.47 23.22 -15.57
CA ILE A 148 15.70 22.99 -14.81
C ILE A 148 16.92 23.26 -15.70
N PRO A 149 17.90 24.09 -15.26
CA PRO A 149 19.12 24.29 -16.03
C PRO A 149 19.89 22.98 -16.29
N ILE A 150 20.54 22.89 -17.45
CA ILE A 150 21.36 21.72 -17.81
C ILE A 150 22.45 21.50 -16.75
N GLY A 151 22.60 20.25 -16.32
CA GLY A 151 23.57 19.83 -15.30
C GLY A 151 23.05 19.90 -13.86
N LYS A 152 21.79 20.32 -13.65
CA LYS A 152 21.18 20.48 -12.32
C LYS A 152 20.01 19.55 -12.06
N LEU A 153 19.61 18.70 -13.02
CA LEU A 153 18.45 17.83 -12.84
C LEU A 153 18.59 16.95 -11.60
N ASN A 154 19.75 16.34 -11.43
CA ASN A 154 20.05 15.47 -10.28
C ASN A 154 20.03 16.23 -8.94
N ASP A 155 20.42 17.50 -8.94
CA ASP A 155 20.34 18.35 -7.76
C ASP A 155 18.89 18.65 -7.35
N TYR A 156 18.02 18.94 -8.32
CA TYR A 156 16.59 19.16 -8.06
C TYR A 156 15.87 17.89 -7.61
N ILE A 157 16.22 16.73 -8.18
CA ILE A 157 15.68 15.44 -7.72
C ILE A 157 16.12 15.18 -6.27
N MET A 158 17.39 15.47 -5.94
CA MET A 158 17.87 15.36 -4.57
C MET A 158 17.19 16.38 -3.64
N ALA A 159 16.94 17.60 -4.10
CA ALA A 159 16.19 18.61 -3.36
C ALA A 159 14.77 18.16 -3.02
N SER A 160 14.08 17.53 -3.97
CA SER A 160 12.75 16.95 -3.77
C SER A 160 12.76 15.86 -2.68
N ALA A 161 13.89 15.18 -2.45
CA ALA A 161 14.06 14.13 -1.45
C ALA A 161 14.82 14.56 -0.17
N ASN A 162 15.04 15.87 0.03
CA ASN A 162 15.70 16.39 1.23
C ASN A 162 14.75 16.39 2.43
N PHE A 163 14.55 15.22 3.03
CA PHE A 163 13.71 15.06 4.21
C PHE A 163 14.22 15.91 5.39
N PRO A 164 13.33 16.50 6.23
CA PRO A 164 13.74 17.25 7.41
C PRO A 164 14.72 16.48 8.30
N GLY A 165 15.89 17.08 8.55
CA GLY A 165 16.99 16.46 9.29
C GLY A 165 18.17 16.00 8.42
N PHE A 166 18.02 15.98 7.10
CA PHE A 166 19.12 15.73 6.17
C PHE A 166 20.00 16.96 5.99
N LYS A 167 21.28 16.73 5.69
CA LYS A 167 22.21 17.80 5.31
C LYS A 167 21.81 18.35 3.95
N LEU A 168 21.63 19.67 3.88
CA LEU A 168 21.20 20.37 2.67
C LEU A 168 22.41 20.84 1.88
N TYR A 169 22.32 20.83 0.56
CA TYR A 169 23.34 21.40 -0.32
C TYR A 169 22.66 22.45 -1.17
N PRO A 170 23.23 23.66 -1.26
CA PRO A 170 22.58 24.75 -1.96
C PRO A 170 22.63 24.51 -3.47
N ILE A 171 21.53 24.85 -4.16
CA ILE A 171 21.47 24.96 -5.61
C ILE A 171 21.42 26.45 -5.92
N ASP A 172 22.46 26.98 -6.56
CA ASP A 172 22.62 28.42 -6.84
C ASP A 172 22.49 29.32 -5.61
N GLY A 173 23.05 28.86 -4.47
CA GLY A 173 23.02 29.61 -3.21
C GLY A 173 21.70 29.52 -2.44
N LYS A 174 20.71 28.79 -2.96
CA LYS A 174 19.43 28.57 -2.27
C LYS A 174 19.32 27.15 -1.71
N TYR A 175 18.60 27.00 -0.61
CA TYR A 175 18.38 25.71 0.04
C TYR A 175 16.97 25.20 -0.25
N TYR A 176 16.83 23.87 -0.28
CA TYR A 176 15.58 23.22 -0.64
C TYR A 176 15.33 22.00 0.25
N ILE A 177 14.06 21.77 0.57
CA ILE A 177 13.59 20.61 1.33
C ILE A 177 12.54 19.83 0.55
N ASP A 178 12.20 18.65 1.09
CA ASP A 178 11.25 17.71 0.50
C ASP A 178 9.92 18.37 0.15
N GLY A 179 9.43 18.12 -1.07
CA GLY A 179 8.17 18.67 -1.58
C GLY A 179 6.92 18.11 -0.90
N GLY A 180 7.04 17.00 -0.17
CA GLY A 180 5.91 16.30 0.45
C GLY A 180 5.22 17.11 1.54
N ILE A 181 5.86 18.16 2.04
CA ILE A 181 5.25 19.13 2.95
C ILE A 181 4.23 20.05 2.25
N HIS A 182 4.33 20.18 0.93
CA HIS A 182 3.43 20.99 0.11
C HIS A 182 2.46 20.12 -0.69
N ASP A 183 3.01 19.26 -1.56
CA ASP A 183 2.23 18.32 -2.36
C ASP A 183 2.97 16.98 -2.47
N ASN A 184 2.52 16.01 -1.69
CA ASN A 184 3.14 14.70 -1.64
C ASN A 184 2.83 13.84 -2.87
N CYS A 185 1.73 14.08 -3.59
CA CYS A 185 1.36 13.34 -4.79
C CYS A 185 0.87 14.31 -5.87
N PRO A 186 1.80 14.85 -6.68
CA PRO A 186 1.59 16.12 -7.37
C PRO A 186 0.83 15.98 -8.70
N VAL A 187 -0.37 15.41 -8.64
CA VAL A 187 -1.24 15.18 -9.82
C VAL A 187 -1.53 16.47 -10.60
N ASN A 188 -1.57 17.63 -9.94
CA ASN A 188 -1.84 18.91 -10.59
C ASN A 188 -0.76 19.30 -11.62
N LEU A 189 0.50 18.85 -11.46
CA LEU A 189 1.54 19.04 -12.48
C LEU A 189 1.15 18.40 -13.82
N LEU A 190 0.54 17.21 -13.79
CA LEU A 190 0.03 16.53 -15.00
C LEU A 190 -1.23 17.21 -15.52
N ILE A 191 -2.15 17.62 -14.64
CA ILE A 191 -3.38 18.32 -15.05
C ILE A 191 -3.05 19.60 -15.83
N ARG A 192 -2.08 20.39 -15.37
CA ARG A 192 -1.63 21.62 -16.06
C ARG A 192 -0.97 21.37 -17.41
N LYS A 193 -0.37 20.19 -17.59
CA LYS A 193 0.14 19.71 -18.89
C LYS A 193 -0.94 19.12 -19.80
N GLY A 194 -2.20 19.11 -19.37
CA GLY A 194 -3.34 18.66 -20.16
C GLY A 194 -3.65 17.16 -20.09
N TYR A 195 -3.05 16.44 -19.14
CA TYR A 195 -3.35 15.03 -18.91
C TYR A 195 -4.75 14.86 -18.31
N LYS A 196 -5.55 14.00 -18.93
CA LYS A 196 -6.90 13.66 -18.45
C LYS A 196 -6.95 12.34 -17.71
N ASP A 197 -6.19 11.35 -18.16
CA ASP A 197 -6.06 10.05 -17.50
C ASP A 197 -4.76 10.01 -16.71
N ILE A 198 -4.87 9.82 -15.39
CA ILE A 198 -3.74 9.82 -14.46
C ILE A 198 -3.83 8.58 -13.58
N ILE A 199 -2.73 7.84 -13.48
CA ILE A 199 -2.54 6.81 -12.46
C ILE A 199 -1.73 7.43 -11.33
N ALA A 200 -2.29 7.45 -10.12
CA ALA A 200 -1.61 7.89 -8.92
C ALA A 200 -1.23 6.68 -8.08
N ILE A 201 0.07 6.45 -7.89
CA ILE A 201 0.58 5.40 -6.99
C ILE A 201 0.86 6.04 -5.63
N ARG A 202 0.14 5.56 -4.63
CA ARG A 202 0.01 6.17 -3.30
C ARG A 202 0.74 5.31 -2.26
N THR A 203 1.59 5.94 -1.44
CA THR A 203 2.27 5.29 -0.31
C THR A 203 1.54 5.52 1.02
N SER A 204 0.50 6.36 1.01
CA SER A 204 -0.30 6.77 2.16
C SER A 204 -1.80 6.69 1.87
N HIS A 205 -2.55 6.04 2.77
CA HIS A 205 -4.02 5.91 2.69
C HIS A 205 -4.76 7.16 3.17
N SER A 206 -4.15 7.90 4.11
CA SER A 206 -4.79 9.02 4.81
C SER A 206 -4.59 10.34 4.11
N GLU A 207 -3.54 10.45 3.32
CA GLU A 207 -3.23 11.68 2.60
C GLU A 207 -4.22 11.88 1.46
N LYS A 208 -4.71 13.11 1.37
CA LYS A 208 -5.57 13.54 0.27
C LYS A 208 -4.70 14.28 -0.72
N PHE A 209 -5.08 14.23 -1.98
CA PHE A 209 -4.54 15.18 -2.95
C PHE A 209 -4.75 16.61 -2.48
N SER A 210 -3.82 17.48 -2.87
CA SER A 210 -4.08 18.90 -3.00
C SER A 210 -5.39 19.12 -3.76
N LYS A 211 -6.06 20.26 -3.53
CA LYS A 211 -7.28 20.59 -4.25
C LYS A 211 -7.02 20.49 -5.75
N LEU A 212 -7.72 19.58 -6.42
CA LEU A 212 -7.56 19.35 -7.86
C LEU A 212 -7.94 20.60 -8.63
N GLU A 213 -7.07 21.00 -9.56
CA GLU A 213 -7.27 22.19 -10.40
C GLU A 213 -8.32 21.97 -11.50
N SER A 214 -8.61 20.72 -11.86
CA SER A 214 -9.66 20.33 -12.79
C SER A 214 -10.51 19.20 -12.23
N LYS A 215 -11.80 19.21 -12.58
CA LYS A 215 -12.73 18.08 -12.32
C LYS A 215 -12.91 17.16 -13.53
N ASP A 216 -12.42 17.58 -14.71
CA ASP A 216 -12.49 16.80 -15.95
C ASP A 216 -11.24 15.91 -16.10
N VAL A 217 -10.94 15.15 -15.05
CA VAL A 217 -9.79 14.25 -14.98
C VAL A 217 -10.21 12.93 -14.35
N ASN A 218 -9.71 11.85 -14.90
CA ASN A 218 -9.88 10.49 -14.43
C ASN A 218 -8.60 10.08 -13.68
N ILE A 219 -8.69 9.96 -12.35
CA ILE A 219 -7.55 9.58 -11.50
C ILE A 219 -7.78 8.17 -10.95
N THR A 220 -7.02 7.21 -11.49
CA THR A 220 -6.95 5.85 -10.97
C THR A 220 -5.96 5.80 -9.81
N ASN A 221 -6.43 5.48 -8.61
CA ASN A 221 -5.58 5.37 -7.43
C ASN A 221 -5.13 3.92 -7.23
N ILE A 222 -3.82 3.71 -7.16
CA ILE A 222 -3.22 2.45 -6.70
C ILE A 222 -2.68 2.72 -5.30
N ILE A 223 -3.38 2.20 -4.29
CA ILE A 223 -3.05 2.37 -2.87
C ILE A 223 -2.67 1.00 -2.33
N ALA A 224 -1.58 0.91 -1.57
CA ALA A 224 -1.17 -0.33 -0.94
C ALA A 224 -2.29 -0.90 -0.08
N SER A 225 -2.54 -2.22 -0.08
CA SER A 225 -3.60 -2.81 0.75
C SER A 225 -3.20 -2.95 2.23
N GLU A 226 -1.92 -2.75 2.53
CA GLU A 226 -1.30 -2.95 3.84
C GLU A 226 -0.28 -1.86 4.16
N ASP A 227 0.15 -1.81 5.42
CA ASP A 227 1.19 -0.87 5.85
C ASP A 227 2.53 -1.19 5.18
N LEU A 228 3.05 -0.21 4.45
CA LEU A 228 4.35 -0.27 3.76
C LEU A 228 5.54 -0.17 4.73
N GLY A 229 5.30 0.14 6.01
CA GLY A 229 6.33 0.32 7.02
C GLY A 229 6.85 1.75 7.11
N LYS A 230 8.01 1.95 7.74
CA LYS A 230 8.58 3.28 8.00
C LYS A 230 9.36 3.82 6.79
N ALA A 231 9.24 5.12 6.52
CA ALA A 231 9.87 5.77 5.37
C ALA A 231 11.42 5.75 5.37
N ILE A 232 12.06 5.64 6.54
CA ILE A 232 13.53 5.63 6.66
C ILE A 232 14.13 4.21 6.83
N LEU A 233 13.29 3.18 6.91
CA LEU A 233 13.73 1.79 7.12
C LEU A 233 13.88 1.10 5.76
N PHE A 234 15.13 0.90 5.32
CA PHE A 234 15.48 0.23 4.07
C PHE A 234 15.85 -1.25 4.30
N ASP A 235 14.90 -2.01 4.82
CA ASP A 235 15.09 -3.45 5.04
C ASP A 235 14.76 -4.25 3.75
N ASN A 236 15.62 -5.19 3.37
CA ASN A 236 15.50 -5.93 2.12
C ASN A 236 14.24 -6.79 2.04
N ASP A 237 13.81 -7.40 3.15
CA ASP A 237 12.61 -8.22 3.18
C ASP A 237 11.36 -7.35 3.06
N ILE A 238 11.32 -6.20 3.76
CA ILE A 238 10.25 -5.21 3.62
C ILE A 238 10.19 -4.65 2.20
N ILE A 239 11.34 -4.34 1.59
CA ILE A 239 11.42 -3.81 0.22
C ILE A 239 10.88 -4.85 -0.78
N ARG A 240 11.36 -6.09 -0.74
CA ARG A 240 10.90 -7.17 -1.64
C ARG A 240 9.42 -7.45 -1.47
N ARG A 241 8.94 -7.46 -0.21
CA ARG A 241 7.51 -7.56 0.10
C ARG A 241 6.73 -6.39 -0.51
N ASN A 242 7.20 -5.15 -0.38
CA ASN A 242 6.52 -3.97 -0.90
C ASN A 242 6.51 -3.92 -2.43
N ILE A 243 7.57 -4.38 -3.11
CA ILE A 243 7.57 -4.58 -4.56
C ILE A 243 6.49 -5.60 -4.94
N THR A 244 6.44 -6.75 -4.25
CA THR A 244 5.43 -7.78 -4.52
C THR A 244 4.02 -7.23 -4.26
N LEU A 245 3.82 -6.50 -3.16
CA LEU A 245 2.55 -5.86 -2.83
C LEU A 245 2.12 -4.84 -3.90
N GLY A 246 3.04 -3.98 -4.35
CA GLY A 246 2.80 -3.01 -5.44
C GLY A 246 2.35 -3.68 -6.72
N TYR A 247 2.98 -4.80 -7.08
CA TYR A 247 2.60 -5.58 -8.25
C TYR A 247 1.17 -6.10 -8.13
N PHE A 248 0.85 -6.81 -7.05
CA PHE A 248 -0.47 -7.44 -6.91
C PHE A 248 -1.61 -6.43 -6.66
N ASP A 249 -1.39 -5.36 -5.90
CA ASP A 249 -2.39 -4.30 -5.70
C ASP A 249 -2.68 -3.55 -7.01
N THR A 250 -1.68 -3.39 -7.86
CA THR A 250 -1.90 -2.89 -9.21
C THR A 250 -2.74 -3.84 -10.04
N LEU A 251 -2.43 -5.14 -10.01
CA LEU A 251 -3.25 -6.15 -10.67
C LEU A 251 -4.69 -6.16 -10.15
N LYS A 252 -4.90 -5.90 -8.86
CA LYS A 252 -6.23 -5.76 -8.26
C LYS A 252 -7.01 -4.64 -8.93
N VAL A 253 -6.39 -3.48 -9.13
CA VAL A 253 -7.01 -2.32 -9.79
C VAL A 253 -7.27 -2.59 -11.27
N ILE A 254 -6.24 -2.95 -12.05
CA ILE A 254 -6.37 -3.03 -13.52
C ILE A 254 -7.17 -4.26 -14.00
N ARG A 255 -7.26 -5.32 -13.18
CA ARG A 255 -8.05 -6.52 -13.49
C ARG A 255 -9.35 -6.61 -12.69
N ASN A 256 -9.70 -5.57 -11.93
CA ASN A 256 -10.89 -5.51 -11.08
C ASN A 256 -10.99 -6.71 -10.12
N LEU A 257 -9.87 -7.14 -9.53
CA LEU A 257 -9.88 -8.26 -8.58
C LEU A 257 -10.61 -7.85 -7.30
N LYS A 258 -11.33 -8.79 -6.71
CA LYS A 258 -12.03 -8.69 -5.43
C LYS A 258 -11.10 -9.10 -4.27
N GLY A 259 -11.52 -8.76 -3.06
CA GLY A 259 -10.79 -9.05 -1.83
C GLY A 259 -10.01 -7.85 -1.29
N ARG A 260 -9.96 -7.72 0.04
CA ARG A 260 -9.22 -6.66 0.71
C ARG A 260 -7.76 -7.06 0.94
N LYS A 261 -7.52 -8.29 1.38
CA LYS A 261 -6.18 -8.82 1.71
C LYS A 261 -5.65 -9.79 0.65
N TYR A 262 -6.54 -10.46 -0.05
CA TYR A 262 -6.23 -11.44 -1.10
C TYR A 262 -6.67 -10.92 -2.47
N TYR A 263 -6.36 -11.68 -3.53
CA TYR A 263 -6.58 -11.29 -4.92
C TYR A 263 -7.47 -12.33 -5.62
N ILE A 264 -8.78 -12.08 -5.64
CA ILE A 264 -9.77 -13.03 -6.15
C ILE A 264 -10.35 -12.49 -7.47
N LYS A 265 -10.41 -13.30 -8.53
CA LYS A 265 -11.06 -12.92 -9.78
C LYS A 265 -12.53 -12.56 -9.55
N PRO A 266 -13.11 -11.61 -10.31
CA PRO A 266 -14.55 -11.34 -10.26
C PRO A 266 -15.39 -12.62 -10.40
N PHE A 267 -16.49 -12.67 -9.67
CA PHE A 267 -17.50 -13.73 -9.75
C PHE A 267 -18.89 -13.10 -9.55
N GLU A 268 -19.96 -13.84 -9.85
CA GLU A 268 -21.32 -13.33 -9.78
C GLU A 268 -21.85 -13.29 -8.33
N GLU A 269 -22.46 -12.16 -7.92
CA GLU A 269 -22.99 -11.96 -6.56
C GLU A 269 -24.04 -13.01 -6.15
N ARG A 270 -24.82 -13.49 -7.13
CA ARG A 270 -25.85 -14.53 -6.92
C ARG A 270 -25.29 -15.80 -6.28
N PHE A 271 -24.03 -16.12 -6.54
CA PHE A 271 -23.35 -17.27 -5.95
C PHE A 271 -23.42 -17.26 -4.41
N PHE A 272 -23.19 -16.11 -3.78
CA PHE A 272 -23.22 -16.01 -2.31
C PHE A 272 -24.61 -15.84 -1.74
N PHE A 273 -25.50 -15.18 -2.48
CA PHE A 273 -26.90 -15.15 -2.08
C PHE A 273 -27.45 -16.59 -1.98
N ASP A 274 -27.16 -17.43 -2.98
CA ASP A 274 -27.59 -18.82 -3.01
C ASP A 274 -26.94 -19.63 -1.87
N ILE A 275 -25.66 -19.39 -1.54
CA ILE A 275 -25.01 -20.00 -0.37
C ILE A 275 -25.75 -19.62 0.91
N LEU A 276 -25.90 -18.33 1.20
CA LEU A 276 -26.53 -17.83 2.43
C LEU A 276 -27.99 -18.28 2.53
N TYR A 277 -28.71 -18.27 1.41
CA TYR A 277 -30.09 -18.74 1.35
C TYR A 277 -30.21 -20.23 1.62
N ASN A 278 -29.22 -21.04 1.25
CA ASN A 278 -29.27 -22.50 1.45
C ASN A 278 -28.63 -22.98 2.77
N ILE A 279 -28.16 -22.06 3.64
CA ILE A 279 -27.68 -22.46 4.98
C ILE A 279 -28.83 -23.15 5.74
N PRO A 280 -28.59 -24.36 6.30
CA PRO A 280 -29.57 -25.08 7.12
C PRO A 280 -30.09 -24.24 8.28
N GLU A 281 -31.38 -24.36 8.57
CA GLU A 281 -32.06 -23.52 9.56
C GLU A 281 -31.50 -23.70 10.98
N ASP A 282 -31.14 -24.93 11.36
CA ASP A 282 -30.49 -25.24 12.63
C ASP A 282 -29.14 -24.52 12.77
N ILE A 283 -28.38 -24.43 11.68
CA ILE A 283 -27.10 -23.70 11.65
C ILE A 283 -27.33 -22.19 11.79
N VAL A 284 -28.35 -21.64 11.11
CA VAL A 284 -28.69 -20.21 11.25
C VAL A 284 -29.04 -19.88 12.70
N PHE A 285 -29.82 -20.74 13.37
CA PHE A 285 -30.17 -20.55 14.78
C PHE A 285 -28.97 -20.65 15.71
N GLN A 286 -28.03 -21.56 15.46
CA GLN A 286 -26.79 -21.63 16.23
C GLN A 286 -25.96 -20.35 16.09
N ILE A 287 -25.80 -19.82 14.87
CA ILE A 287 -25.11 -18.54 14.64
C ILE A 287 -25.85 -17.41 15.37
N GLY A 288 -27.19 -17.40 15.29
CA GLY A 288 -28.04 -16.44 15.98
C GLY A 288 -27.83 -16.45 17.50
N GLU A 289 -27.79 -17.64 18.12
CA GLU A 289 -27.51 -17.80 19.55
C GLU A 289 -26.12 -17.26 19.92
N THR A 290 -25.09 -17.61 19.15
CA THR A 290 -23.71 -17.12 19.35
C THR A 290 -23.64 -15.60 19.29
N LEU A 291 -24.35 -14.98 18.35
CA LEU A 291 -24.41 -13.53 18.17
C LEU A 291 -25.45 -12.85 19.06
N LYS A 292 -26.12 -13.59 19.96
CA LYS A 292 -27.17 -13.10 20.87
C LYS A 292 -28.35 -12.45 20.13
N VAL A 293 -28.70 -12.97 18.97
CA VAL A 293 -29.88 -12.58 18.18
C VAL A 293 -31.09 -13.38 18.67
N PRO A 294 -32.21 -12.72 19.04
CA PRO A 294 -33.44 -13.42 19.44
C PRO A 294 -33.98 -14.32 18.32
N PRO A 295 -34.62 -15.46 18.66
CA PRO A 295 -35.18 -16.37 17.67
C PRO A 295 -36.26 -15.68 16.82
N MET A 296 -36.20 -15.88 15.50
CA MET A 296 -37.11 -15.35 14.49
C MET A 296 -37.06 -16.24 13.24
N ASP A 297 -37.77 -15.90 12.18
CA ASP A 297 -37.63 -16.60 10.89
C ASP A 297 -36.15 -16.69 10.46
N SER A 298 -35.69 -17.88 10.05
CA SER A 298 -34.27 -18.12 9.77
C SER A 298 -33.73 -17.26 8.62
N LYS A 299 -34.51 -17.03 7.57
CA LYS A 299 -34.08 -16.18 6.45
C LYS A 299 -34.01 -14.71 6.85
N ARG A 300 -34.99 -14.25 7.63
CA ARG A 300 -34.92 -12.90 8.21
C ARG A 300 -33.76 -12.76 9.19
N MET A 301 -33.48 -13.78 9.99
CA MET A 301 -32.37 -13.77 10.94
C MET A 301 -31.03 -13.61 10.24
N ILE A 302 -30.76 -14.42 9.20
CA ILE A 302 -29.48 -14.35 8.49
C ILE A 302 -29.30 -12.99 7.81
N PHE A 303 -30.28 -12.54 7.01
CA PHE A 303 -30.13 -11.34 6.19
C PHE A 303 -30.31 -10.03 6.96
N GLU A 304 -31.25 -9.95 7.92
CA GLU A 304 -31.57 -8.70 8.62
C GLU A 304 -30.77 -8.50 9.92
N LYS A 305 -30.21 -9.57 10.51
CA LYS A 305 -29.53 -9.51 11.82
C LYS A 305 -28.09 -9.98 11.77
N ILE A 306 -27.85 -11.21 11.32
CA ILE A 306 -26.52 -11.83 11.35
C ILE A 306 -25.56 -11.12 10.39
N MET A 307 -25.94 -10.93 9.13
CA MET A 307 -25.07 -10.31 8.13
C MET A 307 -24.63 -8.88 8.51
N PRO A 308 -25.51 -7.98 9.00
CA PRO A 308 -25.08 -6.67 9.52
C PRO A 308 -24.10 -6.75 10.70
N ILE A 309 -24.28 -7.71 11.63
CA ILE A 309 -23.35 -7.91 12.75
C ILE A 309 -21.97 -8.34 12.21
N ILE A 310 -21.93 -9.30 11.28
CA ILE A 310 -20.67 -9.76 10.67
C ILE A 310 -19.98 -8.62 9.93
N ALA A 311 -20.72 -7.84 9.12
CA ALA A 311 -20.17 -6.70 8.41
C ALA A 311 -19.51 -5.69 9.36
N ASN A 312 -20.16 -5.40 10.49
CA ASN A 312 -19.60 -4.53 11.53
C ASN A 312 -18.35 -5.14 12.19
N LEU A 313 -18.36 -6.44 12.50
CA LEU A 313 -17.19 -7.13 13.05
C LEU A 313 -15.98 -7.10 12.10
N LEU A 314 -16.23 -7.20 10.78
CA LEU A 314 -15.23 -7.06 9.72
C LEU A 314 -14.83 -5.60 9.43
N LYS A 315 -15.45 -4.63 10.12
CA LYS A 315 -15.29 -3.19 9.92
C LYS A 315 -15.53 -2.77 8.46
N LEU A 316 -16.54 -3.37 7.83
CA LEU A 316 -16.96 -3.03 6.48
C LEU A 316 -17.87 -1.78 6.51
N PRO A 317 -17.85 -0.95 5.45
CA PRO A 317 -18.75 0.19 5.36
C PRO A 317 -20.21 -0.27 5.28
N ASN A 318 -21.15 0.59 5.66
CA ASN A 318 -22.59 0.30 5.59
C ASN A 318 -23.10 0.07 4.15
N THR A 319 -22.30 0.42 3.14
CA THR A 319 -22.56 0.18 1.72
C THR A 319 -22.04 -1.17 1.23
N ALA A 320 -21.43 -1.98 2.10
CA ALA A 320 -20.82 -3.23 1.70
C ALA A 320 -21.87 -4.22 1.17
N THR A 321 -21.52 -4.88 0.06
CA THR A 321 -22.35 -5.89 -0.58
C THR A 321 -22.18 -7.26 0.09
N TYR A 322 -23.10 -8.20 -0.18
CA TYR A 322 -23.02 -9.52 0.46
C TYR A 322 -21.77 -10.32 0.03
N ASP A 323 -21.28 -10.13 -1.19
CA ASP A 323 -20.01 -10.70 -1.64
C ASP A 323 -18.81 -10.17 -0.86
N GLU A 324 -18.78 -8.87 -0.54
CA GLU A 324 -17.72 -8.26 0.26
C GLU A 324 -17.73 -8.77 1.71
N ILE A 325 -18.91 -8.93 2.31
CA ILE A 325 -19.01 -9.49 3.66
C ILE A 325 -18.53 -10.93 3.67
N PHE A 326 -19.00 -11.74 2.72
CA PHE A 326 -18.61 -13.14 2.63
C PHE A 326 -17.11 -13.31 2.33
N LEU A 327 -16.57 -12.58 1.36
CA LEU A 327 -15.13 -12.57 1.10
C LEU A 327 -14.35 -12.14 2.33
N GLY A 328 -14.79 -11.11 3.06
CA GLY A 328 -14.13 -10.68 4.29
C GLY A 328 -14.06 -11.79 5.34
N MET A 329 -15.09 -12.64 5.44
CA MET A 329 -15.05 -13.84 6.29
C MET A 329 -14.04 -14.87 5.77
N LEU A 330 -14.01 -15.15 4.46
CA LEU A 330 -13.04 -16.07 3.88
C LEU A 330 -11.61 -15.60 4.09
N GLU A 331 -11.32 -14.32 3.83
CA GLU A 331 -10.00 -13.72 4.01
C GLU A 331 -9.54 -13.79 5.47
N PHE A 332 -10.47 -13.62 6.41
CA PHE A 332 -10.18 -13.77 7.83
C PHE A 332 -9.72 -15.20 8.18
N VAL A 333 -10.39 -16.22 7.65
CA VAL A 333 -10.00 -17.62 7.87
C VAL A 333 -8.72 -17.95 7.12
N ALA A 334 -8.56 -17.45 5.88
CA ALA A 334 -7.38 -17.62 5.06
C ALA A 334 -6.11 -17.12 5.76
N GLU A 335 -6.18 -15.94 6.40
CA GLU A 335 -5.07 -15.35 7.16
C GLU A 335 -4.68 -16.25 8.34
N LYS A 336 -5.66 -16.76 9.11
CA LYS A 336 -5.41 -17.68 10.22
C LYS A 336 -4.79 -19.00 9.80
N LYS A 337 -5.12 -19.46 8.61
CA LYS A 337 -4.55 -20.67 8.01
C LYS A 337 -3.27 -20.42 7.22
N SER A 338 -2.78 -19.18 7.19
CA SER A 338 -1.59 -18.78 6.44
C SER A 338 -1.67 -19.16 4.96
N VAL A 339 -2.86 -19.04 4.36
CA VAL A 339 -3.04 -19.22 2.92
C VAL A 339 -2.16 -18.22 2.19
N GLU A 340 -1.47 -18.70 1.15
CA GLU A 340 -0.60 -17.89 0.31
C GLU A 340 -1.31 -16.62 -0.19
N LYS A 341 -0.73 -15.46 0.13
CA LYS A 341 -1.39 -14.18 -0.14
C LYS A 341 -1.16 -13.71 -1.58
N PHE A 342 0.07 -13.80 -2.06
CA PHE A 342 0.49 -13.26 -3.36
C PHE A 342 0.23 -14.25 -4.49
N LYS A 343 -1.05 -14.56 -4.67
CA LYS A 343 -1.56 -15.43 -5.73
C LYS A 343 -2.94 -14.95 -6.15
N ILE A 344 -3.23 -15.03 -7.45
CA ILE A 344 -4.56 -14.73 -7.98
C ILE A 344 -5.39 -16.01 -7.95
N TYR A 345 -6.52 -15.98 -7.26
CA TYR A 345 -7.43 -17.10 -7.10
C TYR A 345 -8.73 -16.89 -7.89
N THR A 346 -9.34 -17.95 -8.38
CA THR A 346 -10.80 -18.04 -8.50
C THR A 346 -11.42 -18.26 -7.11
N ILE A 347 -12.72 -18.01 -6.94
CA ILE A 347 -13.37 -18.23 -5.64
C ILE A 347 -13.25 -19.70 -5.17
N ASN A 348 -13.35 -20.67 -6.09
CA ASN A 348 -13.22 -22.09 -5.76
C ASN A 348 -11.77 -22.43 -5.35
N GLU A 349 -10.77 -21.99 -6.10
CA GLU A 349 -9.36 -22.18 -5.73
C GLU A 349 -9.03 -21.55 -4.38
N PHE A 350 -9.66 -20.41 -4.05
CA PHE A 350 -9.44 -19.75 -2.76
C PHE A 350 -10.04 -20.56 -1.61
N ILE A 351 -11.27 -21.06 -1.77
CA ILE A 351 -11.92 -21.95 -0.79
C ILE A 351 -11.09 -23.23 -0.61
N GLU A 352 -10.68 -23.89 -1.69
CA GLU A 352 -9.83 -25.09 -1.63
C GLU A 352 -8.49 -24.80 -0.92
N ALA A 353 -7.87 -23.64 -1.18
CA ALA A 353 -6.64 -23.24 -0.51
C ALA A 353 -6.85 -23.02 1.00
N ILE A 354 -8.00 -22.47 1.39
CA ILE A 354 -8.41 -22.36 2.81
C ILE A 354 -8.61 -23.75 3.41
N GLU A 355 -9.22 -24.70 2.71
CA GLU A 355 -9.45 -26.05 3.26
C GLU A 355 -8.15 -26.83 3.46
N ASN A 356 -7.28 -26.80 2.46
CA ASN A 356 -6.06 -27.61 2.41
C ASN A 356 -4.92 -27.10 3.31
N ASN A 357 -4.86 -25.79 3.59
CA ASN A 357 -3.82 -25.25 4.46
C ASN A 357 -4.11 -25.55 5.94
N ASN A 358 -3.17 -26.25 6.58
CA ASN A 358 -3.08 -26.58 8.00
C ASN A 358 -4.45 -26.68 8.70
N PRO A 359 -5.10 -27.86 8.70
CA PRO A 359 -6.32 -28.05 9.46
C PRO A 359 -6.01 -27.82 10.94
N ILE A 360 -6.54 -26.74 11.51
CA ILE A 360 -6.44 -26.46 12.94
C ILE A 360 -7.08 -27.60 13.76
N GLU A 361 -7.98 -28.40 13.16
CA GLU A 361 -8.62 -29.59 13.74
C GLU A 361 -9.12 -30.54 12.63
N ASN A 362 -9.24 -31.83 12.94
CA ASN A 362 -9.75 -32.88 12.05
C ASN A 362 -11.23 -32.62 11.67
N ILE A 363 -11.66 -32.94 10.45
CA ILE A 363 -13.04 -32.74 9.94
C ILE A 363 -14.08 -33.44 10.84
N GLU A 364 -13.76 -34.61 11.40
CA GLU A 364 -14.63 -35.31 12.35
C GLU A 364 -14.68 -34.65 13.75
N GLU A 365 -13.62 -33.94 14.14
CA GLU A 365 -13.60 -33.13 15.36
C GLU A 365 -14.40 -31.83 15.20
N ARG A 366 -14.38 -31.19 14.02
CA ARG A 366 -15.29 -30.06 13.68
C ARG A 366 -16.76 -30.44 13.83
N LYS A 367 -17.16 -31.58 13.26
CA LYS A 367 -18.54 -32.11 13.41
C LYS A 367 -18.90 -32.46 14.86
N LYS A 368 -17.93 -32.89 15.68
CA LYS A 368 -18.13 -33.16 17.13
C LYS A 368 -18.16 -31.89 17.99
N ARG A 369 -17.46 -30.82 17.59
CA ARG A 369 -17.45 -29.51 18.29
C ARG A 369 -18.84 -28.88 18.36
N HIS A 370 -19.64 -29.13 17.32
CA HIS A 370 -21.09 -28.84 17.21
C HIS A 370 -21.92 -29.37 18.41
N LEU A 371 -21.46 -30.39 19.13
CA LEU A 371 -22.21 -31.04 20.21
C LEU A 371 -21.68 -30.83 21.64
N ARG A 372 -20.46 -30.29 21.83
CA ARG A 372 -19.86 -30.24 23.19
C ARG A 372 -19.28 -28.91 23.67
N ASN A 373 -19.04 -27.90 22.83
CA ASN A 373 -18.24 -26.74 23.28
C ASN A 373 -18.82 -25.33 23.07
N LEU A 374 -20.10 -25.13 22.76
CA LEU A 374 -20.68 -23.78 22.83
C LEU A 374 -20.85 -23.26 24.27
N LYS A 375 -21.19 -24.12 25.25
CA LYS A 375 -21.41 -23.69 26.64
C LYS A 375 -20.13 -23.31 27.41
N LYS A 376 -18.97 -23.83 27.03
CA LYS A 376 -17.69 -23.57 27.71
C LYS A 376 -17.00 -22.33 27.14
N LEU A 377 -17.24 -22.00 25.87
CA LEU A 377 -16.71 -20.82 25.20
C LEU A 377 -17.37 -19.52 25.68
N VAL A 378 -18.65 -19.58 26.07
CA VAL A 378 -19.42 -18.41 26.55
C VAL A 378 -18.91 -17.84 27.87
N LYS A 379 -18.17 -18.61 28.67
CA LYS A 379 -17.72 -18.16 30.00
C LYS A 379 -16.44 -17.33 29.97
N ASP A 380 -15.61 -17.47 28.92
CA ASP A 380 -14.28 -16.86 28.86
C ASP A 380 -14.12 -15.75 27.79
N LEU A 381 -15.21 -15.33 27.13
CA LEU A 381 -15.07 -14.70 25.82
C LEU A 381 -15.94 -13.46 25.59
N LEU A 382 -15.53 -12.38 26.26
CA LEU A 382 -15.65 -11.02 25.76
C LEU A 382 -14.37 -10.69 24.98
N GLY A 383 -14.31 -11.05 23.68
CA GLY A 383 -13.26 -10.58 22.77
C GLY A 383 -12.77 -11.58 21.70
N SER A 384 -12.76 -11.16 20.44
CA SER A 384 -12.08 -11.76 19.26
C SER A 384 -12.51 -13.13 18.70
N HIS A 385 -13.12 -14.05 19.46
CA HIS A 385 -13.40 -15.41 18.94
C HIS A 385 -14.79 -15.63 18.30
N MET A 386 -15.71 -14.67 18.37
CA MET A 386 -17.05 -14.85 17.77
C MET A 386 -17.02 -14.90 16.24
N LEU A 387 -16.16 -14.10 15.60
CA LEU A 387 -16.06 -14.08 14.14
C LEU A 387 -15.46 -15.40 13.62
N ASP A 388 -14.56 -16.03 14.38
CA ASP A 388 -13.94 -17.32 14.05
C ASP A 388 -14.99 -18.40 13.88
N GLU A 389 -15.85 -18.58 14.88
CA GLU A 389 -16.83 -19.65 14.89
C GLU A 389 -17.85 -19.47 13.77
N VAL A 390 -18.32 -18.24 13.57
CA VAL A 390 -19.27 -17.93 12.50
C VAL A 390 -18.63 -18.16 11.12
N ALA A 391 -17.37 -17.77 10.92
CA ALA A 391 -16.68 -17.99 9.65
C ALA A 391 -16.44 -19.48 9.34
N TYR A 392 -16.07 -20.29 10.33
CA TYR A 392 -15.91 -21.73 10.13
C TYR A 392 -17.23 -22.44 9.85
N VAL A 393 -18.31 -22.08 10.57
CA VAL A 393 -19.62 -22.67 10.36
C VAL A 393 -20.14 -22.39 8.95
N ILE A 394 -20.00 -21.15 8.45
CA ILE A 394 -20.41 -20.84 7.07
C ILE A 394 -19.54 -21.58 6.04
N LEU A 395 -18.22 -21.64 6.24
CA LEU A 395 -17.31 -22.40 5.37
C LEU A 395 -17.71 -23.87 5.25
N ASP A 396 -18.01 -24.54 6.37
CA ASP A 396 -18.38 -25.95 6.40
C ASP A 396 -19.74 -26.24 5.73
N THR A 397 -20.55 -25.21 5.45
CA THR A 397 -21.83 -25.31 4.72
C THR A 397 -21.72 -25.05 3.22
N LEU A 398 -20.52 -24.70 2.72
CA LEU A 398 -20.34 -24.42 1.30
C LEU A 398 -20.53 -25.71 0.47
N PRO A 399 -21.35 -25.67 -0.59
CA PRO A 399 -21.51 -26.80 -1.49
C PRO A 399 -20.29 -26.86 -2.42
N ILE A 400 -19.17 -27.38 -1.91
CA ILE A 400 -18.01 -27.66 -2.76
C ILE A 400 -18.34 -28.92 -3.55
N LYS A 401 -18.58 -28.74 -4.86
CA LYS A 401 -18.60 -29.89 -5.77
C LYS A 401 -17.21 -30.53 -5.73
N LYS A 402 -17.16 -31.80 -5.34
CA LYS A 402 -16.04 -32.67 -5.68
C LYS A 402 -15.93 -32.84 -7.19
#